data_AF-A0A5P9FHR8-F1
#
_entry.id   AF-A0A5P9FHR8-F1
#
_cell.length_a   1.000
_cell.length_b   1.000
_cell.length_c   1.000
_cell.angle_alpha   90.00
_cell.angle_beta   90.00
_cell.angle_gamma   90.00
#
_symmetry.space_group_name_H-M   'P 1'
#
loop_
_entity.id
_entity.type
_entity.pdbx_description
1 polymer ?
#
loop_
_entity_poly.entity_id
_entity_poly.type
_entity_poly.pdbx_seq_one_letter_code
_entity_poly.pdbx_strand_id
1 'polypeptide(L)' 'MTPSARLKPFSIEARLATLQKRHRELEDRIASERQRPAPCSVVLQKLKRRKLGVKDEMVHFDGVLRTLDIQTDTQPRA' A
#
# COMPACT_ATOMS: atom_id res chain seq x y z
N MET A 1 20.35 6.10 20.58
CA MET A 1 19.93 7.31 19.84
C MET A 1 19.96 6.97 18.35
N THR A 2 18.89 6.39 17.81
CA THR A 2 18.82 6.02 16.39
C THR A 2 18.36 7.24 15.59
N PRO A 3 19.10 7.69 14.56
CA PRO A 3 18.65 8.79 13.74
C PRO A 3 17.38 8.34 13.03
N SER A 4 16.27 9.01 13.33
CA SER A 4 15.02 8.94 12.58
C SER A 4 15.37 9.21 11.12
N ALA A 5 15.44 8.13 10.33
CA ALA A 5 15.72 8.22 8.92
C ALA A 5 14.61 9.09 8.33
N ARG A 6 14.94 10.34 7.97
CA ARG A 6 14.06 11.22 7.21
C ARG A 6 13.73 10.53 5.90
N LEU A 7 12.67 9.73 5.91
CA LEU A 7 12.14 9.08 4.72
C LEU A 7 11.69 10.20 3.79
N LYS A 8 12.31 10.27 2.62
CA LYS A 8 11.97 11.28 1.62
C LYS A 8 10.56 10.97 1.09
N PRO A 9 9.71 11.98 0.85
CA PRO A 9 8.34 11.79 0.34
C PRO A 9 8.32 10.92 -0.93
N PHE A 10 9.23 11.18 -1.87
CA PHE A 10 9.42 10.38 -3.10
C PHE A 10 9.65 8.88 -2.86
N SER A 11 10.33 8.50 -1.77
CA SER A 11 10.56 7.08 -1.45
C SER A 11 9.28 6.40 -0.95
N ILE A 12 8.38 7.14 -0.30
CA ILE A 12 7.10 6.64 0.17
C ILE A 12 6.13 6.52 -1.02
N GLU A 13 6.11 7.51 -1.91
CA GLU A 13 5.34 7.48 -3.15
C GLU A 13 5.71 6.28 -4.04
N ALA A 14 7.02 6.00 -4.21
CA ALA A 14 7.49 4.84 -4.95
C ALA A 14 7.06 3.51 -4.30
N ARG A 15 7.07 3.43 -2.97
CA ARG A 15 6.53 2.27 -2.23
C ARG A 15 5.04 2.13 -2.42
N LEU A 16 4.28 3.24 -2.40
CA LEU A 16 2.85 3.25 -2.62
C LEU A 16 2.50 2.77 -4.03
N ALA A 17 3.20 3.22 -5.07
CA ALA A 17 3.04 2.75 -6.44
C ALA A 17 3.29 1.23 -6.57
N THR A 18 4.31 0.72 -5.87
CA THR A 18 4.59 -0.72 -5.83
C THR A 18 3.47 -1.51 -5.14
N LEU A 19 2.95 -1.00 -4.02
CA LEU A 19 1.82 -1.60 -3.31
C LEU A 19 0.54 -1.58 -4.14
N GLN A 20 0.27 -0.49 -4.87
CA GLN A 20 -0.85 -0.40 -5.80
C GLN A 20 -0.76 -1.46 -6.91
N LYS A 21 0.43 -1.69 -7.49
CA LYS A 21 0.64 -2.74 -8.47
C LYS A 21 0.32 -4.13 -7.88
N ARG A 22 0.86 -4.43 -6.69
CA ARG A 22 0.56 -5.69 -5.98
C ARG A 22 -0.92 -5.85 -5.66
N HIS A 23 -1.59 -4.77 -5.29
CA HIS A 23 -3.03 -4.79 -5.04
C HIS A 23 -3.81 -5.15 -6.31
N ARG A 24 -3.48 -4.55 -7.46
CA ARG A 24 -4.10 -4.90 -8.76
C ARG A 24 -3.87 -6.37 -9.12
N GLU A 25 -2.64 -6.87 -8.98
CA GLU A 25 -2.34 -8.29 -9.23
C GLU A 25 -3.15 -9.23 -8.32
N LEU A 26 -3.37 -8.87 -7.06
CA LEU A 26 -4.21 -9.65 -6.14
C LEU A 26 -5.69 -9.61 -6.54
N GLU A 27 -6.20 -8.47 -7.00
CA GLU A 27 -7.56 -8.34 -7.52
C GLU A 27 -7.79 -9.21 -8.75
N ASP A 28 -6.87 -9.18 -9.71
CA ASP A 28 -6.95 -9.99 -10.94
C ASP A 28 -6.96 -11.48 -10.60
N ARG A 29 -6.14 -11.90 -9.64
CA ARG A 29 -6.13 -13.29 -9.14
C ARG A 29 -7.43 -13.67 -8.43
N ILE A 30 -8.03 -12.77 -7.66
CA ILE A 30 -9.33 -13.00 -7.01
C ILE A 30 -10.43 -13.12 -8.07
N ALA A 31 -10.42 -12.24 -9.09
CA ALA A 31 -11.39 -12.26 -10.17
C ALA A 31 -11.28 -13.57 -10.99
N SER A 32 -10.06 -13.97 -11.34
CA SER A 32 -9.78 -15.21 -12.06
C SER A 32 -10.24 -16.44 -11.28
N GLU A 33 -9.96 -16.49 -9.97
CA GLU A 33 -10.38 -17.60 -9.11
C GLU A 33 -11.90 -17.64 -8.91
N ARG A 34 -12.59 -16.49 -8.90
CA ARG A 34 -14.06 -16.41 -8.83
C ARG A 34 -14.76 -16.85 -10.11
N GLN A 35 -14.12 -16.67 -11.26
CA GLN A 35 -14.66 -17.12 -12.55
C GLN A 35 -14.51 -18.63 -12.75
N ARG A 36 -13.72 -19.32 -11.92
CA ARG A 36 -13.60 -20.78 -12.00
C ARG A 36 -14.94 -21.45 -11.63
N PRO A 37 -15.34 -22.52 -12.35
CA PRO A 37 -16.60 -23.23 -12.09
C PRO A 37 -16.66 -23.92 -10.72
N ALA A 38 -15.50 -24.15 -10.08
CA ALA A 38 -15.38 -24.64 -8.70
C ALA A 38 -14.33 -23.80 -7.95
N PRO A 39 -14.71 -22.62 -7.42
CA PRO A 39 -13.76 -21.72 -6.77
C PRO A 39 -13.26 -22.32 -5.46
N CYS A 40 -11.94 -22.33 -5.23
CA CYS A 40 -11.41 -22.80 -3.97
C CYS A 40 -11.57 -21.71 -2.90
N SER A 41 -12.58 -21.86 -2.02
CA SER A 41 -12.87 -20.90 -0.94
C SER A 41 -11.64 -20.60 -0.06
N VAL A 42 -10.76 -21.58 0.18
CA VAL A 42 -9.53 -21.38 0.96
C VAL A 42 -8.56 -20.45 0.24
N VAL A 43 -8.38 -20.62 -1.07
CA VAL A 43 -7.52 -19.77 -1.90
C VAL A 43 -8.08 -18.36 -1.97
N LEU A 44 -9.39 -18.21 -2.20
CA LEU A 44 -10.06 -16.90 -2.17
C LEU A 44 -9.90 -16.19 -0.82
N GLN A 45 -10.07 -16.89 0.29
CA GLN A 45 -9.89 -16.33 1.63
C GLN A 45 -8.44 -15.90 1.89
N LYS A 46 -7.45 -16.66 1.40
CA LYS A 46 -6.03 -16.29 1.48
C LYS A 46 -5.74 -15.05 0.62
N LEU A 47 -6.25 -14.99 -0.60
CA LEU A 47 -6.06 -13.85 -1.50
C LEU A 47 -6.70 -12.57 -0.94
N LYS A 48 -7.93 -12.66 -0.40
CA LYS A 48 -8.60 -11.53 0.26
C LYS A 48 -7.83 -11.03 1.48
N ARG A 49 -7.30 -11.92 2.32
CA ARG A 49 -6.47 -11.53 3.47
C ARG A 49 -5.20 -10.81 3.04
N ARG A 50 -4.53 -11.30 1.99
CA ARG A 50 -3.36 -10.63 1.41
C ARG A 50 -3.71 -9.24 0.84
N LYS A 51 -4.85 -9.12 0.15
CA LYS A 51 -5.36 -7.84 -0.34
C LYS A 51 -5.60 -6.86 0.80
N LEU A 52 -6.20 -7.33 1.90
CA LEU A 52 -6.47 -6.50 3.08
C LEU A 52 -5.16 -5.96 3.67
N GLY A 53 -4.15 -6.81 3.88
CA GLY A 53 -2.84 -6.37 4.38
C GLY A 53 -2.16 -5.33 3.48
N VAL A 54 -2.19 -5.52 2.15
CA VAL A 54 -1.66 -4.54 1.20
C VAL A 54 -2.41 -3.22 1.28
N LYS A 55 -3.75 -3.26 1.45
CA LYS A 55 -4.57 -2.06 1.61
C LYS A 55 -4.22 -1.32 2.91
N ASP A 56 -4.02 -2.04 4.01
CA ASP A 56 -3.64 -1.45 5.30
C ASP A 56 -2.26 -0.79 5.21
N GLU A 57 -1.29 -1.44 4.55
CA GLU A 57 0.02 -0.84 4.26
C GLU A 57 -0.10 0.44 3.43
N MET A 58 -0.94 0.44 2.39
CA MET A 58 -1.19 1.64 1.58
C MET A 58 -1.78 2.78 2.40
N VAL A 59 -2.78 2.50 3.25
CA VAL A 59 -3.39 3.51 4.13
C VAL A 59 -2.38 4.06 5.13
N HIS A 60 -1.50 3.21 5.66
CA HIS A 60 -0.43 3.63 6.54
C HIS A 60 0.53 4.60 5.83
N PHE A 61 1.03 4.25 4.64
CA PHE A 61 1.93 5.12 3.89
C PHE A 61 1.26 6.41 3.41
N ASP A 62 -0.02 6.37 3.04
CA ASP A 62 -0.80 7.56 2.68
C ASP A 62 -0.94 8.51 3.88
N GLY A 63 -1.23 7.98 5.06
CA GLY A 63 -1.27 8.74 6.31
C GLY A 63 0.09 9.37 6.64
N VAL A 64 1.17 8.61 6.49
CA VAL A 64 2.54 9.11 6.69
C VAL A 64 2.86 10.23 5.69
N LEU A 65 2.51 10.06 4.41
CA LEU A 65 2.74 11.07 3.39
C LEU A 65 1.99 12.38 3.72
N ARG A 66 0.72 12.29 4.13
CA ARG A 66 -0.06 13.46 4.58
C ARG A 66 0.60 14.16 5.77
N THR A 67 1.12 13.40 6.74
CA THR A 67 1.82 14.02 7.88
C THR A 67 3.13 14.69 7.49
N LEU A 68 3.84 14.16 6.49
CA LEU A 68 5.11 14.73 6.00
C LEU A 68 4.87 16.00 5.16
N ASP A 69 3.80 16.02 4.36
CA ASP A 69 3.41 17.18 3.55
C ASP A 69 3.09 18.41 4.43
N ILE A 70 2.40 18.18 5.56
CA ILE A 70 2.13 19.22 6.57
C ILE A 70 3.43 19.83 7.14
N GLN A 71 4.51 19.04 7.25
CA GLN A 71 5.80 19.54 7.78
C GLN A 71 6.63 20.29 6.73
N THR A 72 6.41 20.04 5.44
CA THR A 72 7.17 20.72 4.37
C THR A 72 6.71 22.16 4.14
N ASP A 73 5.51 22.53 4.58
CA ASP A 73 4.98 23.91 4.50
C ASP A 73 5.61 24.85 5.55
N THR A 74 6.23 24.30 6.61
CA THR A 74 6.81 25.09 7.73
C THR A 74 8.30 25.41 7.56
N GLN A 75 8.85 25.38 6.34
CA GLN A 75 10.23 25.83 6.08
C GLN A 75 10.19 27.24 5.47
N PRO A 76 10.49 28.31 6.23
CA PRO A 76 10.61 29.64 5.64
C PRO A 76 11.77 29.60 4.65
N ARG A 77 11.47 29.86 3.37
CA ARG A 77 12.49 30.17 2.36
C ARG A 77 13.09 31.51 2.75
N ALA A 78 14.32 31.46 3.28
CA ALA A 78 15.20 32.62 3.43
C ALA A 78 15.71 33.06 2.06
#